data_AF-A0A353SBS8-F1
#
_entry.id   AF-A0A353SBS8-F1
#
_cell.length_a   1.000
_cell.length_b   1.000
_cell.length_c   1.000
_cell.angle_alpha   90.00
_cell.angle_beta   90.00
_cell.angle_gamma   90.00
#
_symmetry.space_group_name_H-M   'P 1'
#
loop_
_entity.id
_entity.type
_entity.pdbx_description
1 polymer ?
#
loop_
_entity_poly.entity_id
_entity_poly.type
_entity_poly.pdbx_seq_one_letter_code
_entity_poly.pdbx_strand_id
1 'polypeptide(L)'
;MENSGLHDDEDSPLRQGTYAWCVSLGWFCGTADAMLANGLRSFSGPFDWNFSPKLSSVLQLINSDFSGFMERENLRRGDEKSPLVFYDNSFGFCYNHDIKTDLDSDYAEIRIKYKRRAERFLKAIKEPTCFFRIVADINEVHYINENRSYIESVIKKGNPSNTIVFFVLRGMDVPVWGKSFHLPICAWSEIDETTLFPRARLFDGNPELQNYMAGLLSLEMRRENFLFTIKKIMRESPASLFSLPVSIPGLTETLGAFFAGRDWHIWGSGTYGALTKEFFDRAGIVIRGFIDSSPEKQGKDIGGVSICRWEDAAGKAHAVFIAIKNKDTEAQIKELVGSTAPMVAVYGFSDLVSFIDGRLTAILFPPDKSGFRLPAGIVSERQSALAGDFLREYNV
;
A
#
# COMPACT_ATOMS: atom_id res chain seq x y z
N MET A 1 -19.26 37.38 -24.29
CA MET A 1 -19.29 35.95 -23.91
C MET A 1 -18.21 35.29 -24.72
N GLU A 2 -16.98 35.34 -24.22
CA GLU A 2 -15.82 34.74 -24.87
C GLU A 2 -15.60 33.35 -24.28
N ASN A 3 -15.61 32.38 -25.17
CA ASN A 3 -15.33 30.98 -24.91
C ASN A 3 -13.84 30.79 -25.29
N SER A 4 -12.92 30.95 -24.33
CA SER A 4 -11.52 30.64 -24.55
C SER A 4 -11.29 29.18 -24.21
N GLY A 5 -11.21 28.36 -25.27
CA GLY A 5 -10.99 26.93 -25.21
C GLY A 5 -9.74 26.55 -24.44
N LEU A 6 -9.89 25.49 -23.65
CA LEU A 6 -8.81 24.62 -23.21
C LEU A 6 -8.19 24.02 -24.48
N HIS A 7 -7.06 24.59 -24.90
CA HIS A 7 -6.12 23.87 -25.75
C HIS A 7 -5.40 22.87 -24.85
N ASP A 8 -5.81 21.61 -24.95
CA ASP A 8 -5.02 20.46 -24.51
C ASP A 8 -3.80 20.35 -25.44
N ASP A 9 -2.66 20.89 -25.00
CA ASP A 9 -1.36 20.59 -25.60
C ASP A 9 -0.97 19.15 -25.25
N GLU A 10 -1.47 18.18 -26.03
CA GLU A 10 -1.18 16.75 -25.93
C GLU A 10 0.24 16.34 -26.42
N ASP A 11 1.11 17.29 -26.74
CA ASP A 11 2.51 17.06 -27.18
C ASP A 11 3.58 17.36 -26.10
N SER A 12 3.19 17.45 -24.83
CA SER A 12 4.13 17.71 -23.72
C SER A 12 4.95 16.45 -23.37
N PRO A 13 6.29 16.48 -23.41
CA PRO A 13 7.13 15.32 -23.11
C PRO A 13 6.82 14.82 -21.70
N LEU A 14 6.22 13.62 -21.59
CA LEU A 14 6.00 12.83 -20.37
C LEU A 14 6.13 13.68 -19.09
N ARG A 15 5.05 14.34 -18.61
CA ARG A 15 5.04 15.21 -17.40
C ARG A 15 6.19 14.86 -16.46
N GLN A 16 7.29 15.62 -16.58
CA GLN A 16 8.52 15.31 -15.89
C GLN A 16 8.21 15.47 -14.40
N GLY A 17 8.20 14.36 -13.65
CA GLY A 17 7.89 14.42 -12.22
C GLY A 17 8.86 15.36 -11.52
N THR A 18 8.39 16.10 -10.52
CA THR A 18 9.22 17.05 -9.78
C THR A 18 10.39 16.37 -9.06
N TYR A 19 10.21 15.12 -8.64
CA TYR A 19 11.17 14.36 -7.86
C TYR A 19 11.57 13.06 -8.55
N ALA A 20 12.85 12.71 -8.38
CA ALA A 20 13.37 11.40 -8.76
C ALA A 20 12.94 10.32 -7.77
N TRP A 21 12.64 10.67 -6.52
CA TRP A 21 12.29 9.74 -5.45
C TRP A 21 11.22 10.30 -4.51
N CYS A 22 10.36 9.41 -4.02
CA CYS A 22 9.49 9.67 -2.88
C CYS A 22 9.75 8.63 -1.79
N VAL A 23 10.13 9.09 -0.59
CA VAL A 23 10.67 8.26 0.49
C VAL A 23 9.95 8.53 1.81
N SER A 24 9.55 7.47 2.52
CA SER A 24 8.94 7.58 3.84
C SER A 24 10.00 7.81 4.93
N LEU A 25 9.66 8.69 5.88
CA LEU A 25 10.40 8.94 7.12
C LEU A 25 9.61 8.47 8.36
N GLY A 26 8.68 7.53 8.20
CA GLY A 26 7.76 7.11 9.27
C GLY A 26 6.67 8.15 9.53
N TRP A 27 6.05 8.25 10.69
CA TRP A 27 6.31 7.65 12.01
C TRP A 27 6.13 6.15 12.14
N PHE A 28 5.19 5.58 11.41
CA PHE A 28 4.85 4.17 11.47
C PHE A 28 4.58 3.64 10.05
N CYS A 29 4.38 2.32 9.94
CA CYS A 29 4.24 1.62 8.67
C CYS A 29 3.11 2.14 7.76
N GLY A 30 2.11 2.81 8.31
CA GLY A 30 1.03 3.39 7.53
C GLY A 30 1.48 4.46 6.55
N THR A 31 2.59 5.15 6.84
CA THR A 31 3.19 6.11 5.89
C THR A 31 3.63 5.39 4.61
N ALA A 32 4.35 4.28 4.76
CA ALA A 32 4.85 3.49 3.65
C ALA A 32 3.70 2.79 2.90
N ASP A 33 2.70 2.24 3.62
CA ASP A 33 1.55 1.59 3.01
C ASP A 33 0.70 2.58 2.20
N ALA A 34 0.44 3.78 2.71
CA ALA A 34 -0.29 4.84 1.99
C ALA A 34 0.48 5.29 0.74
N MET A 35 1.79 5.50 0.85
CA MET A 35 2.64 5.83 -0.30
C MET A 35 2.67 4.71 -1.34
N LEU A 36 2.71 3.44 -0.92
CA LEU A 36 2.71 2.28 -1.80
C LEU A 36 1.39 2.19 -2.59
N ALA A 37 0.26 2.37 -1.90
CA ALA A 37 -1.07 2.36 -2.48
C ALA A 37 -1.31 3.49 -3.50
N ASN A 38 -0.61 4.62 -3.34
CA ASN A 38 -0.70 5.78 -4.24
C ASN A 38 0.39 5.80 -5.33
N GLY A 39 1.22 4.74 -5.43
CA GLY A 39 2.27 4.63 -6.47
C GLY A 39 3.43 5.60 -6.26
N LEU A 40 3.64 6.08 -5.03
CA LEU A 40 4.70 7.02 -4.67
C LEU A 40 5.91 6.33 -4.06
N ARG A 41 5.72 5.24 -3.31
CA ARG A 41 6.82 4.61 -2.57
C ARG A 41 7.85 4.05 -3.53
N SER A 42 9.03 4.67 -3.61
CA SER A 42 10.05 4.29 -4.58
C SER A 42 10.85 3.05 -4.18
N PHE A 43 11.00 2.81 -2.87
CA PHE A 43 11.63 1.61 -2.31
C PHE A 43 11.28 1.47 -0.83
N SER A 44 11.53 0.29 -0.25
CA SER A 44 11.46 0.09 1.21
C SER A 44 12.60 0.83 1.92
N GLY A 45 12.28 1.89 2.65
CA GLY A 45 13.21 2.74 3.39
C GLY A 45 13.54 2.24 4.81
N PRO A 46 14.53 2.84 5.50
CA PRO A 46 14.95 2.45 6.85
C PRO A 46 13.88 2.72 7.94
N PHE A 47 12.83 3.50 7.63
CA PHE A 47 11.78 3.90 8.58
C PHE A 47 10.39 3.31 8.25
N ASP A 48 10.30 2.42 7.25
CA ASP A 48 9.01 1.94 6.73
C ASP A 48 8.34 0.90 7.62
N TRP A 49 9.11 0.12 8.39
CA TRP A 49 8.61 -1.06 9.11
C TRP A 49 8.95 -0.99 10.60
N ASN A 50 8.98 0.22 11.14
CA ASN A 50 9.19 0.52 12.54
C ASN A 50 8.37 1.72 12.97
N PHE A 51 8.24 1.87 14.28
CA PHE A 51 7.80 3.10 14.91
C PHE A 51 9.03 3.96 15.21
N SER A 52 9.06 5.14 14.61
CA SER A 52 10.08 6.19 14.79
C SER A 52 9.41 7.45 15.38
N PRO A 53 9.02 7.45 16.67
CA PRO A 53 8.14 8.47 17.26
C PRO A 53 8.74 9.87 17.33
N LYS A 54 10.06 10.01 17.13
CA LYS A 54 10.77 11.29 17.23
C LYS A 54 11.43 11.63 15.91
N LEU A 55 10.94 12.67 15.23
CA LEU A 55 11.59 13.24 14.05
C LEU A 55 13.04 13.65 14.34
N SER A 56 13.34 14.14 15.55
CA SER A 56 14.72 14.48 15.93
C SER A 56 15.70 13.31 15.78
N SER A 57 15.29 12.11 16.19
CA SER A 57 16.09 10.88 16.05
C SER A 57 16.23 10.44 14.59
N VAL A 58 15.17 10.60 13.79
CA VAL A 58 15.21 10.36 12.33
C VAL A 58 16.21 11.31 11.66
N LEU A 59 16.14 12.61 11.97
CA LEU A 59 17.05 13.62 11.42
C LEU A 59 18.49 13.42 11.90
N GLN A 60 18.69 13.00 13.15
CA GLN A 60 20.01 12.65 13.66
C GLN A 60 20.65 11.54 12.84
N LEU A 61 19.91 10.47 12.55
CA LEU A 61 20.38 9.36 11.70
C LEU A 61 20.69 9.83 10.28
N ILE A 62 19.83 10.65 9.67
CA ILE A 62 20.10 11.19 8.33
C ILE A 62 21.36 12.06 8.33
N ASN A 63 21.50 12.94 9.33
CA ASN A 63 22.62 13.86 9.42
C ASN A 63 23.96 13.15 9.69
N SER A 64 23.93 12.05 10.46
CA SER A 64 25.10 11.22 10.76
C SER A 64 25.37 10.12 9.72
N ASP A 65 24.69 10.16 8.57
CA ASP A 65 24.78 9.15 7.52
C ASP A 65 24.56 7.72 8.06
N PHE A 66 23.59 7.58 8.97
CA PHE A 66 23.18 6.37 9.70
C PHE A 66 24.26 5.79 10.62
N SER A 67 25.21 6.60 11.09
CA SER A 67 26.16 6.17 12.11
C SER A 67 25.44 5.73 13.39
N GLY A 68 25.78 4.54 13.90
CA GLY A 68 25.19 3.94 15.09
C GLY A 68 23.84 3.25 14.87
N PHE A 69 23.33 3.22 13.64
CA PHE A 69 22.06 2.58 13.32
C PHE A 69 22.16 1.05 13.41
N MET A 70 21.26 0.42 14.16
CA MET A 70 21.19 -1.04 14.33
C MET A 70 22.45 -1.68 14.93
N GLU A 71 23.09 -1.00 15.89
CA GLU A 71 24.17 -1.60 16.68
C GLU A 71 23.59 -2.48 17.79
N ARG A 72 24.07 -3.73 17.88
CA ARG A 72 23.49 -4.79 18.73
C ARG A 72 23.33 -4.35 20.17
N GLU A 73 24.33 -3.67 20.72
CA GLU A 73 24.38 -3.19 22.11
C GLU A 73 23.26 -2.20 22.46
N ASN A 74 22.70 -1.52 21.45
CA ASN A 74 21.60 -0.57 21.63
C ASN A 74 20.23 -1.25 21.47
N LEU A 75 20.21 -2.49 20.99
CA LEU A 75 18.98 -3.25 20.73
C LEU A 75 18.55 -4.09 21.94
N ARG A 76 17.28 -3.97 22.29
CA ARG A 76 16.65 -4.70 23.41
C ARG A 76 15.40 -5.42 22.92
N ARG A 77 15.29 -6.71 23.23
CA ARG A 77 14.07 -7.48 22.99
C ARG A 77 12.89 -6.91 23.78
N GLY A 78 11.69 -7.03 23.23
CA GLY A 78 10.45 -6.83 23.94
C GLY A 78 10.25 -7.80 25.11
N ASP A 79 9.21 -7.56 25.88
CA ASP A 79 8.83 -8.42 27.00
C ASP A 79 8.22 -9.74 26.52
N GLU A 80 7.88 -10.62 27.46
CA GLU A 80 7.24 -11.91 27.17
C GLU A 80 5.88 -11.78 26.48
N LYS A 81 5.22 -10.63 26.61
CA LYS A 81 3.94 -10.34 25.95
C LYS A 81 4.14 -9.91 24.50
N SER A 82 5.32 -9.40 24.16
CA SER A 82 5.71 -8.96 22.80
C SER A 82 7.06 -9.56 22.39
N PRO A 83 7.19 -10.91 22.34
CA PRO A 83 8.48 -11.57 22.15
C PRO A 83 9.09 -11.37 20.76
N LEU A 84 8.28 -10.95 19.79
CA LEU A 84 8.64 -10.68 18.39
C LEU A 84 8.87 -9.18 18.10
N VAL A 85 8.95 -8.37 19.16
CA VAL A 85 9.26 -6.94 19.09
C VAL A 85 10.67 -6.71 19.62
N PHE A 86 11.37 -5.72 19.08
CA PHE A 86 12.57 -5.18 19.71
C PHE A 86 12.63 -3.65 19.60
N TYR A 87 13.47 -3.06 20.45
CA TYR A 87 13.62 -1.63 20.62
C TYR A 87 15.07 -1.22 20.36
N ASP A 88 15.25 -0.06 19.75
CA ASP A 88 16.54 0.63 19.71
C ASP A 88 16.52 1.74 20.77
N ASN A 89 17.30 1.56 21.83
CA ASN A 89 17.32 2.49 22.96
C ASN A 89 18.03 3.81 22.63
N SER A 90 18.91 3.85 21.62
CA SER A 90 19.64 5.05 21.23
C SER A 90 18.75 6.04 20.49
N PHE A 91 17.88 5.54 19.61
CA PHE A 91 16.99 6.38 18.79
C PHE A 91 15.53 6.32 19.23
N GLY A 92 15.18 5.43 20.17
CA GLY A 92 13.82 5.26 20.67
C GLY A 92 12.88 4.64 19.63
N PHE A 93 13.41 3.78 18.75
CA PHE A 93 12.61 3.10 17.73
C PHE A 93 12.08 1.76 18.23
N CYS A 94 10.94 1.34 17.68
CA CYS A 94 10.33 0.05 17.96
C CYS A 94 10.08 -0.72 16.66
N TYR A 95 10.48 -1.98 16.61
CA TYR A 95 10.43 -2.84 15.44
C TYR A 95 9.56 -4.06 15.75
N ASN A 96 8.47 -4.22 14.99
CA ASN A 96 7.40 -5.19 15.27
C ASN A 96 7.14 -6.18 14.13
N HIS A 97 7.98 -6.16 13.08
CA HIS A 97 7.78 -6.96 11.86
C HIS A 97 8.98 -7.84 11.49
N ASP A 98 10.09 -7.73 12.22
CA ASP A 98 11.38 -8.21 11.73
C ASP A 98 11.87 -9.49 12.40
N ILE A 99 11.38 -9.83 13.60
CA ILE A 99 11.71 -11.07 14.30
C ILE A 99 10.82 -12.20 13.78
N LYS A 100 11.45 -13.29 13.34
CA LYS A 100 10.81 -14.55 12.95
C LYS A 100 10.83 -15.55 14.11
N THR A 101 11.95 -15.62 14.84
CA THR A 101 12.15 -16.53 15.97
C THR A 101 12.49 -15.77 17.25
N ASP A 102 13.65 -15.12 17.28
CA ASP A 102 14.13 -14.29 18.38
C ASP A 102 15.17 -13.27 17.89
N LEU A 103 15.38 -12.20 18.67
CA LEU A 103 16.25 -11.10 18.29
C LEU A 103 17.70 -11.53 18.04
N ASP A 104 18.24 -12.44 18.83
CA ASP A 104 19.65 -12.83 18.74
C ASP A 104 19.91 -13.67 17.49
N SER A 105 19.02 -14.63 17.21
CA SER A 105 19.09 -15.46 16.02
C SER A 105 18.88 -14.65 14.74
N ASP A 106 17.93 -13.72 14.73
CA ASP A 106 17.56 -12.97 13.53
C ASP A 106 18.41 -11.70 13.31
N TYR A 107 19.18 -11.25 14.32
CA TYR A 107 19.90 -9.97 14.30
C TYR A 107 20.77 -9.77 13.04
N ALA A 108 21.51 -10.80 12.62
CA ALA A 108 22.41 -10.69 11.48
C ALA A 108 21.64 -10.35 10.19
N GLU A 109 20.51 -11.02 9.94
CA GLU A 109 19.65 -10.77 8.78
C GLU A 109 19.01 -9.38 8.88
N ILE A 110 18.51 -9.02 10.07
CA ILE A 110 17.90 -7.72 10.34
C ILE A 110 18.90 -6.59 10.06
N ARG A 111 20.12 -6.68 10.59
CA ARG A 111 21.16 -5.66 10.39
C ARG A 111 21.54 -5.50 8.93
N ILE A 112 21.74 -6.60 8.21
CA ILE A 112 22.04 -6.56 6.76
C ILE A 112 20.91 -5.88 5.98
N LYS A 113 19.66 -6.24 6.29
CA LYS A 113 18.47 -5.64 5.68
C LYS A 113 18.43 -4.13 5.90
N TYR A 114 18.60 -3.64 7.13
CA TYR A 114 18.52 -2.22 7.44
C TYR A 114 19.74 -1.42 6.95
N LYS A 115 20.94 -2.02 6.94
CA LYS A 115 22.13 -1.43 6.31
C LYS A 115 21.89 -1.15 4.82
N ARG A 116 21.38 -2.14 4.08
CA ARG A 116 21.02 -1.96 2.66
C ARG A 116 19.98 -0.85 2.46
N ARG A 117 18.97 -0.78 3.34
CA ARG A 117 17.93 0.27 3.28
C ARG A 117 18.53 1.66 3.53
N ALA A 118 19.45 1.80 4.48
CA ALA A 118 20.17 3.04 4.75
C ALA A 118 21.06 3.45 3.56
N GLU A 119 21.82 2.51 2.98
CA GLU A 119 22.65 2.77 1.79
C GLU A 119 21.83 3.27 0.59
N ARG A 120 20.66 2.64 0.33
CA ARG A 120 19.73 3.10 -0.70
C ARG A 120 19.17 4.48 -0.40
N PHE A 121 18.80 4.74 0.84
CA PHE A 121 18.35 6.06 1.28
C PHE A 121 19.42 7.11 0.97
N LEU A 122 20.67 6.88 1.40
CA LEU A 122 21.79 7.81 1.17
C LEU A 122 22.13 8.00 -0.32
N LYS A 123 21.83 7.01 -1.17
CA LYS A 123 21.91 7.18 -2.63
C LYS A 123 20.78 8.07 -3.15
N ALA A 124 19.54 7.80 -2.74
CA ALA A 124 18.36 8.54 -3.21
C ALA A 124 18.42 10.03 -2.85
N ILE A 125 18.84 10.38 -1.63
CA ILE A 125 18.87 11.78 -1.16
C ILE A 125 19.81 12.71 -1.95
N LYS A 126 20.67 12.16 -2.82
CA LYS A 126 21.55 12.92 -3.71
C LYS A 126 20.85 13.41 -4.97
N GLU A 127 19.68 12.86 -5.29
CA GLU A 127 18.78 13.30 -6.36
C GLU A 127 17.56 14.01 -5.75
N PRO A 128 16.81 14.83 -6.51
CA PRO A 128 15.61 15.48 -6.01
C PRO A 128 14.63 14.47 -5.37
N THR A 129 14.48 14.55 -4.05
CA THR A 129 13.71 13.59 -3.25
C THR A 129 12.64 14.30 -2.43
N CYS A 130 11.41 13.80 -2.48
CA CYS A 130 10.33 14.22 -1.61
C CYS A 130 10.18 13.23 -0.44
N PHE A 131 10.38 13.72 0.78
CA PHE A 131 10.19 12.93 1.99
C PHE A 131 8.77 13.06 2.53
N PHE A 132 8.23 11.96 3.05
CA PHE A 132 6.89 11.89 3.62
C PHE A 132 6.99 11.54 5.09
N ARG A 133 6.41 12.36 5.98
CA ARG A 133 6.39 12.11 7.43
C ARG A 133 4.98 12.26 7.97
N ILE A 134 4.37 11.17 8.44
CA ILE A 134 3.20 11.30 9.34
C ILE A 134 3.69 11.79 10.69
N VAL A 135 3.09 12.86 11.17
CA VAL A 135 3.41 13.51 12.44
C VAL A 135 2.77 12.71 13.58
N ALA A 136 3.58 12.34 14.55
CA ALA A 136 3.19 11.40 15.60
C ALA A 136 2.22 12.00 16.62
N ASP A 137 2.52 13.21 17.07
CA ASP A 137 1.76 13.93 18.08
C ASP A 137 1.98 15.45 17.99
N ILE A 138 1.29 16.19 18.87
CA ILE A 138 1.39 17.64 18.95
C ILE A 138 2.79 18.14 19.37
N ASN A 139 3.54 17.34 20.14
CA ASN A 139 4.91 17.70 20.53
C ASN A 139 5.84 17.66 19.32
N GLU A 140 5.64 16.70 18.41
CA GLU A 140 6.37 16.66 17.14
C GLU A 140 6.03 17.85 16.25
N VAL A 141 4.77 18.34 16.24
CA VAL A 141 4.41 19.61 15.58
C VAL A 141 5.20 20.79 16.15
N HIS A 142 5.27 20.91 17.48
CA HIS A 142 6.06 21.96 18.13
C HIS A 142 7.54 21.85 17.76
N TYR A 143 8.12 20.65 17.82
CA TYR A 143 9.50 20.41 17.40
C TYR A 143 9.75 20.85 15.95
N ILE A 144 8.85 20.51 15.02
CA ILE A 144 8.95 20.91 13.61
C ILE A 144 9.01 22.44 13.49
N ASN A 145 8.11 23.12 14.20
CA ASN A 145 8.01 24.58 14.15
C ASN A 145 9.21 25.30 14.79
N GLU A 146 9.82 24.73 15.81
CA GLU A 146 10.96 25.31 16.52
C GLU A 146 12.31 25.02 15.83
N ASN A 147 12.39 23.93 15.04
CA ASN A 147 13.65 23.44 14.48
C ASN A 147 13.75 23.56 12.94
N ARG A 148 12.97 24.47 12.34
CA ARG A 148 12.83 24.64 10.87
C ARG A 148 14.17 24.66 10.13
N SER A 149 15.09 25.52 10.56
CA SER A 149 16.41 25.68 9.90
C SER A 149 17.25 24.40 9.98
N TYR A 150 17.18 23.68 11.11
CA TYR A 150 17.88 22.41 11.26
C TYR A 150 17.27 21.35 10.34
N ILE A 151 15.94 21.21 10.34
CA ILE A 151 15.22 20.28 9.47
C ILE A 151 15.58 20.54 8.01
N GLU A 152 15.51 21.79 7.57
CA GLU A 152 15.87 22.17 6.21
C GLU A 152 17.32 21.83 5.88
N SER A 153 18.26 22.11 6.79
CA SER A 153 19.68 21.79 6.58
C SER A 153 19.93 20.29 6.42
N VAL A 154 19.24 19.44 7.20
CA VAL A 154 19.40 17.98 7.11
C VAL A 154 18.74 17.45 5.84
N ILE A 155 17.51 17.85 5.55
CA ILE A 155 16.75 17.37 4.38
C ILE A 155 17.45 17.74 3.07
N LYS A 156 18.02 18.95 3.01
CA LYS A 156 18.72 19.47 1.81
C LYS A 156 20.21 19.14 1.77
N LYS A 157 20.77 18.47 2.78
CA LYS A 157 22.21 18.11 2.87
C LYS A 157 22.71 17.41 1.61
N GLY A 158 21.93 16.46 1.08
CA GLY A 158 22.28 15.67 -0.10
C GLY A 158 21.95 16.34 -1.44
N ASN A 159 20.88 17.13 -1.48
CA ASN A 159 20.44 17.84 -2.68
C ASN A 159 19.54 19.04 -2.29
N PRO A 160 19.82 20.27 -2.76
CA PRO A 160 19.02 21.46 -2.45
C PRO A 160 17.54 21.39 -2.85
N SER A 161 17.22 20.52 -3.83
CA SER A 161 15.86 20.30 -4.33
C SER A 161 15.06 19.31 -3.48
N ASN A 162 15.67 18.71 -2.46
CA ASN A 162 14.95 17.84 -1.54
C ASN A 162 13.93 18.63 -0.73
N THR A 163 12.78 17.99 -0.49
CA THR A 163 11.69 18.57 0.31
C THR A 163 11.12 17.53 1.26
N ILE A 164 10.42 18.01 2.28
CA ILE A 164 9.66 17.16 3.21
C ILE A 164 8.21 17.64 3.27
N VAL A 165 7.29 16.69 3.29
CA VAL A 165 5.85 16.89 3.42
C VAL A 165 5.38 16.23 4.71
N PHE A 166 4.66 17.00 5.52
CA PHE A 166 4.13 16.55 6.79
C PHE A 166 2.65 16.16 6.68
N PHE A 167 2.28 15.04 7.30
CA PHE A 167 0.90 14.59 7.36
C PHE A 167 0.43 14.66 8.81
N VAL A 168 -0.53 15.53 9.05
CA VAL A 168 -1.00 15.91 10.38
C VAL A 168 -2.29 15.16 10.69
N LEU A 169 -2.41 14.59 11.88
CA LEU A 169 -3.62 13.86 12.27
C LEU A 169 -4.77 14.86 12.53
N ARG A 170 -6.01 14.41 12.33
CA ARG A 170 -7.22 15.18 12.64
C ARG A 170 -7.21 15.58 14.13
N GLY A 171 -7.50 16.85 14.40
CA GLY A 171 -7.52 17.41 15.76
C GLY A 171 -6.17 17.96 16.25
N MET A 172 -5.10 17.85 15.46
CA MET A 172 -3.86 18.60 15.70
C MET A 172 -3.94 19.98 15.04
N ASP A 173 -4.77 20.86 15.58
CA ASP A 173 -5.12 22.16 14.98
C ASP A 173 -4.02 23.24 15.17
N VAL A 174 -2.75 22.84 15.07
CA VAL A 174 -1.59 23.73 15.15
C VAL A 174 -0.93 23.80 13.78
N PRO A 175 -0.68 25.02 13.24
CA PRO A 175 0.00 25.16 11.95
C PRO A 175 1.36 24.46 11.96
N VAL A 176 1.64 23.67 10.93
CA VAL A 176 2.94 23.02 10.73
C VAL A 176 3.73 23.79 9.67
N TRP A 177 4.99 24.12 9.97
CA TRP A 177 5.88 24.72 8.99
C TRP A 177 6.09 23.81 7.76
N GLY A 178 6.12 24.44 6.59
CA GLY A 178 6.33 23.74 5.31
C GLY A 178 5.03 23.23 4.70
N LYS A 179 5.16 22.33 3.70
CA LYS A 179 4.01 21.73 3.04
C LYS A 179 3.43 20.65 3.96
N SER A 180 2.14 20.76 4.29
CA SER A 180 1.45 19.80 5.15
C SER A 180 0.02 19.52 4.68
N PHE A 181 -0.50 18.35 5.07
CA PHE A 181 -1.86 17.91 4.77
C PHE A 181 -2.47 17.22 5.99
N HIS A 182 -3.78 17.40 6.20
CA HIS A 182 -4.50 16.69 7.25
C HIS A 182 -4.95 15.30 6.80
N LEU A 183 -4.76 14.32 7.67
CA LEU A 183 -5.26 12.96 7.53
C LEU A 183 -6.61 12.80 8.25
N PRO A 184 -7.47 11.87 7.80
CA PRO A 184 -8.83 11.71 8.34
C PRO A 184 -8.89 10.93 9.68
N ILE A 185 -7.76 10.70 10.35
CA ILE A 185 -7.65 9.92 11.59
C ILE A 185 -7.10 10.80 12.72
N CYS A 186 -7.54 10.60 13.97
CA CYS A 186 -6.98 11.33 15.13
C CYS A 186 -5.80 10.59 15.78
N ALA A 187 -5.73 9.27 15.62
CA ALA A 187 -4.66 8.43 16.16
C ALA A 187 -4.43 7.21 15.27
N TRP A 188 -3.22 6.65 15.31
CA TRP A 188 -2.93 5.40 14.60
C TRP A 188 -3.79 4.22 15.09
N SER A 189 -4.28 4.26 16.34
CA SER A 189 -5.19 3.26 16.90
C SER A 189 -6.61 3.30 16.32
N GLU A 190 -6.97 4.35 15.58
CA GLU A 190 -8.24 4.40 14.84
C GLU A 190 -8.18 3.58 13.54
N ILE A 191 -6.98 3.14 13.15
CA ILE A 191 -6.79 2.27 11.99
C ILE A 191 -7.30 0.89 12.36
N ASP A 192 -8.43 0.51 11.77
CA ASP A 192 -9.02 -0.81 11.98
C ASP A 192 -8.18 -1.90 11.31
N GLU A 193 -7.21 -2.43 12.06
CA GLU A 193 -6.34 -3.54 11.65
C GLU A 193 -7.12 -4.84 11.34
N THR A 194 -8.43 -4.92 11.63
CA THR A 194 -9.27 -6.05 11.22
C THR A 194 -9.71 -5.96 9.75
N THR A 195 -9.65 -4.77 9.16
CA THR A 195 -9.80 -4.59 7.71
C THR A 195 -8.51 -4.98 6.98
N LEU A 196 -8.62 -5.48 5.75
CA LEU A 196 -7.42 -5.76 4.97
C LEU A 196 -6.89 -4.46 4.37
N PHE A 197 -5.67 -4.10 4.77
CA PHE A 197 -4.89 -2.99 4.24
C PHE A 197 -5.46 -1.57 4.51
N PRO A 198 -5.98 -1.26 5.72
CA PRO A 198 -6.61 0.04 6.04
C PRO A 198 -5.67 1.22 5.83
N ARG A 199 -4.38 1.00 6.09
CA ARG A 199 -3.35 2.02 6.02
C ARG A 199 -3.14 2.56 4.61
N ALA A 200 -3.49 1.81 3.58
CA ALA A 200 -3.41 2.25 2.19
C ALA A 200 -4.29 3.46 1.87
N ARG A 201 -5.39 3.60 2.59
CA ARG A 201 -6.43 4.61 2.33
C ARG A 201 -6.24 5.89 3.13
N LEU A 202 -5.14 6.02 3.88
CA LEU A 202 -4.86 7.21 4.69
C LEU A 202 -4.86 8.51 3.85
N PHE A 203 -4.50 8.42 2.57
CA PHE A 203 -4.43 9.58 1.68
C PHE A 203 -5.70 9.81 0.84
N ASP A 204 -6.70 8.92 0.88
CA ASP A 204 -7.88 8.98 0.00
C ASP A 204 -8.79 10.19 0.30
N GLY A 205 -8.87 10.60 1.57
CA GLY A 205 -9.85 11.59 2.04
C GLY A 205 -9.50 13.05 1.74
N ASN A 206 -8.44 13.34 1.00
CA ASN A 206 -7.95 14.70 0.79
C ASN A 206 -7.69 14.99 -0.71
N PRO A 207 -8.61 15.66 -1.43
CA PRO A 207 -8.45 15.98 -2.84
C PRO A 207 -7.24 16.88 -3.15
N GLU A 208 -6.89 17.80 -2.24
CA GLU A 208 -5.70 18.64 -2.41
C GLU A 208 -4.42 17.80 -2.38
N LEU A 209 -4.35 16.84 -1.44
CA LEU A 209 -3.26 15.88 -1.36
C LEU A 209 -3.19 15.02 -2.63
N GLN A 210 -4.32 14.51 -3.13
CA GLN A 210 -4.36 13.71 -4.35
C GLN A 210 -3.81 14.50 -5.55
N ASN A 211 -4.22 15.76 -5.70
CA ASN A 211 -3.70 16.64 -6.75
C ASN A 211 -2.21 16.92 -6.60
N TYR A 212 -1.74 17.15 -5.37
CA TYR A 212 -0.32 17.34 -5.09
C TYR A 212 0.51 16.09 -5.45
N MET A 213 0.05 14.91 -5.06
CA MET A 213 0.72 13.63 -5.32
C MET A 213 0.80 13.29 -6.81
N ALA A 214 -0.16 13.75 -7.62
CA ALA A 214 -0.23 13.44 -9.04
C ALA A 214 1.00 13.93 -9.83
N GLY A 215 1.68 14.99 -9.37
CA GLY A 215 2.84 15.58 -10.05
C GLY A 215 4.21 15.25 -9.44
N LEU A 216 4.26 14.46 -8.36
CA LEU A 216 5.53 14.24 -7.65
C LEU A 216 6.52 13.37 -8.41
N LEU A 217 6.03 12.32 -9.05
CA LEU A 217 6.82 11.38 -9.83
C LEU A 217 6.35 11.38 -11.28
N SER A 218 7.22 10.99 -12.20
CA SER A 218 6.84 10.81 -13.59
C SER A 218 5.75 9.74 -13.71
N LEU A 219 4.95 9.83 -14.77
CA LEU A 219 3.91 8.84 -15.04
C LEU A 219 4.48 7.42 -15.16
N GLU A 220 5.65 7.27 -15.79
CA GLU A 220 6.36 6.00 -15.91
C GLU A 220 6.72 5.42 -14.54
N MET A 221 7.34 6.21 -13.66
CA MET A 221 7.70 5.77 -12.32
C MET A 221 6.46 5.38 -11.49
N ARG A 222 5.38 6.16 -11.58
CA ARG A 222 4.13 5.79 -10.88
C ARG A 222 3.56 4.46 -11.39
N ARG A 223 3.60 4.22 -12.70
CA ARG A 223 3.17 2.95 -13.31
C ARG A 223 4.01 1.78 -12.83
N GLU A 224 5.33 1.92 -12.78
CA GLU A 224 6.22 0.88 -12.23
C GLU A 224 5.94 0.60 -10.75
N ASN A 225 5.74 1.65 -9.95
CA ASN A 225 5.38 1.51 -8.54
C ASN A 225 4.03 0.80 -8.37
N PHE A 226 3.03 1.15 -9.18
CA PHE A 226 1.73 0.45 -9.15
C PHE A 226 1.85 -1.01 -9.57
N LEU A 227 2.66 -1.32 -10.59
CA LEU A 227 2.93 -2.70 -11.00
C LEU A 227 3.50 -3.51 -9.84
N PHE A 228 4.48 -2.95 -9.13
CA PHE A 228 5.05 -3.55 -7.93
C PHE A 228 3.98 -3.75 -6.85
N THR A 229 3.19 -2.72 -6.54
CA THR A 229 2.11 -2.77 -5.54
C THR A 229 1.11 -3.88 -5.84
N ILE A 230 0.60 -3.94 -7.06
CA ILE A 230 -0.40 -4.93 -7.47
C ILE A 230 0.19 -6.34 -7.37
N LYS A 231 1.40 -6.57 -7.90
CA LYS A 231 2.07 -7.88 -7.80
C LYS A 231 2.30 -8.32 -6.35
N LYS A 232 2.73 -7.39 -5.48
CA LYS A 232 2.92 -7.66 -4.06
C LYS A 232 1.59 -8.11 -3.42
N ILE A 233 0.53 -7.35 -3.65
CA ILE A 233 -0.79 -7.63 -3.08
C ILE A 233 -1.36 -8.95 -3.61
N MET A 234 -1.26 -9.22 -4.91
CA MET A 234 -1.68 -10.49 -5.52
C MET A 234 -0.98 -11.70 -4.90
N ARG A 235 0.28 -11.55 -4.44
CA ARG A 235 1.02 -12.63 -3.79
C ARG A 235 0.68 -12.79 -2.31
N GLU A 236 0.58 -11.68 -1.58
CA GLU A 236 0.47 -11.70 -0.11
C GLU A 236 -0.98 -11.78 0.38
N SER A 237 -1.88 -11.04 -0.27
CA SER A 237 -3.29 -10.95 0.11
C SER A 237 -4.13 -10.48 -1.08
N PRO A 238 -4.49 -11.38 -2.02
CA PRO A 238 -5.25 -11.02 -3.23
C PRO A 238 -6.52 -10.20 -2.95
N ALA A 239 -7.20 -10.45 -1.83
CA ALA A 239 -8.40 -9.72 -1.47
C ALA A 239 -8.17 -8.24 -1.16
N SER A 240 -6.95 -7.87 -0.77
CA SER A 240 -6.58 -6.48 -0.56
C SER A 240 -6.54 -5.68 -1.87
N LEU A 241 -6.64 -6.32 -3.05
CA LEU A 241 -6.86 -5.62 -4.32
C LEU A 241 -8.14 -4.78 -4.29
N PHE A 242 -9.17 -5.25 -3.57
CA PHE A 242 -10.45 -4.55 -3.42
C PHE A 242 -10.36 -3.34 -2.48
N SER A 243 -9.30 -3.26 -1.67
CA SER A 243 -9.01 -2.13 -0.77
C SER A 243 -8.08 -1.09 -1.39
N LEU A 244 -7.52 -1.36 -2.58
CA LEU A 244 -6.62 -0.42 -3.23
C LEU A 244 -7.36 0.87 -3.64
N PRO A 245 -6.71 2.04 -3.56
CA PRO A 245 -7.32 3.29 -3.95
C PRO A 245 -7.73 3.27 -5.42
N VAL A 246 -8.80 4.01 -5.74
CA VAL A 246 -9.28 4.21 -7.12
C VAL A 246 -8.22 4.89 -8.01
N SER A 247 -7.17 5.47 -7.42
CA SER A 247 -6.10 6.17 -8.13
C SER A 247 -5.20 5.27 -8.99
N ILE A 248 -5.33 3.94 -8.91
CA ILE A 248 -4.60 3.03 -9.81
C ILE A 248 -5.32 3.00 -11.16
N PRO A 249 -4.75 3.58 -12.23
CA PRO A 249 -5.43 3.68 -13.51
C PRO A 249 -5.82 2.31 -14.06
N GLY A 250 -7.08 2.14 -14.49
CA GLY A 250 -7.57 0.94 -15.15
C GLY A 250 -7.81 -0.29 -14.25
N LEU A 251 -7.44 -0.24 -12.96
CA LEU A 251 -7.60 -1.39 -12.07
C LEU A 251 -9.07 -1.64 -11.75
N THR A 252 -9.83 -0.61 -11.39
CA THR A 252 -11.26 -0.73 -11.06
C THR A 252 -12.07 -1.26 -12.25
N GLU A 253 -11.79 -0.74 -13.45
CA GLU A 253 -12.42 -1.16 -14.69
C GLU A 253 -12.07 -2.61 -15.02
N THR A 254 -10.81 -3.02 -14.80
CA THR A 254 -10.39 -4.40 -15.03
C THR A 254 -11.04 -5.36 -14.04
N LEU A 255 -11.09 -4.99 -12.76
CA LEU A 255 -11.81 -5.76 -11.75
C LEU A 255 -13.30 -5.85 -12.11
N GLY A 256 -13.92 -4.73 -12.50
CA GLY A 256 -15.31 -4.71 -12.96
C GLY A 256 -15.55 -5.62 -14.17
N ALA A 257 -14.63 -5.63 -15.14
CA ALA A 257 -14.71 -6.50 -16.32
C ALA A 257 -14.65 -7.99 -15.97
N PHE A 258 -13.92 -8.38 -14.91
CA PHE A 258 -13.92 -9.76 -14.42
C PHE A 258 -15.31 -10.19 -13.95
N PHE A 259 -16.04 -9.29 -13.27
CA PHE A 259 -17.34 -9.54 -12.68
C PHE A 259 -18.53 -9.19 -13.58
N ALA A 260 -18.29 -8.56 -14.74
CA ALA A 260 -19.34 -8.04 -15.60
C ALA A 260 -20.31 -9.10 -16.13
N GLY A 261 -21.57 -8.71 -16.31
CA GLY A 261 -22.59 -9.50 -17.01
C GLY A 261 -23.15 -10.69 -16.22
N ARG A 262 -22.95 -10.74 -14.90
CA ARG A 262 -23.45 -11.83 -14.04
C ARG A 262 -24.01 -11.29 -12.73
N ASP A 263 -24.96 -12.04 -12.20
CA ASP A 263 -25.41 -11.90 -10.82
C ASP A 263 -24.60 -12.85 -9.94
N TRP A 264 -24.10 -12.33 -8.82
CA TRP A 264 -23.13 -13.06 -8.01
C TRP A 264 -23.67 -13.44 -6.64
N HIS A 265 -23.27 -14.63 -6.18
CA HIS A 265 -23.22 -14.96 -4.76
C HIS A 265 -21.78 -14.89 -4.28
N ILE A 266 -21.58 -14.48 -3.03
CA ILE A 266 -20.27 -14.47 -2.39
C ILE A 266 -20.20 -15.62 -1.40
N TRP A 267 -19.27 -16.55 -1.60
CA TRP A 267 -19.04 -17.65 -0.67
C TRP A 267 -18.00 -17.26 0.37
N GLY A 268 -18.41 -17.25 1.63
CA GLY A 268 -17.61 -16.81 2.78
C GLY A 268 -18.06 -15.43 3.25
N SER A 269 -18.70 -15.37 4.42
CA SER A 269 -19.26 -14.13 5.00
C SER A 269 -18.29 -13.42 5.97
N GLY A 270 -17.02 -13.85 6.02
CA GLY A 270 -15.99 -13.24 6.86
C GLY A 270 -15.40 -11.95 6.25
N THR A 271 -14.24 -11.52 6.76
CA THR A 271 -13.53 -10.30 6.32
C THR A 271 -13.37 -10.19 4.80
N TYR A 272 -12.96 -11.29 4.15
CA TYR A 272 -12.76 -11.36 2.70
C TYR A 272 -14.07 -11.16 1.92
N GLY A 273 -15.17 -11.73 2.41
CA GLY A 273 -16.50 -11.57 1.84
C GLY A 273 -17.04 -10.15 1.99
N ALA A 274 -16.86 -9.55 3.18
CA ALA A 274 -17.25 -8.17 3.43
C ALA A 274 -16.52 -7.19 2.49
N LEU A 275 -15.22 -7.37 2.27
CA LEU A 275 -14.44 -6.55 1.34
C LEU A 275 -14.85 -6.74 -0.11
N THR A 276 -15.13 -7.99 -0.50
CA THR A 276 -15.65 -8.31 -1.84
C THR A 276 -16.99 -7.58 -2.05
N LYS A 277 -17.88 -7.62 -1.06
CA LYS A 277 -19.16 -6.92 -1.11
C LYS A 277 -18.98 -5.40 -1.22
N GLU A 278 -18.11 -4.81 -0.42
CA GLU A 278 -17.83 -3.37 -0.49
C GLU A 278 -17.35 -2.97 -1.89
N PHE A 279 -16.47 -3.75 -2.51
CA PHE A 279 -16.05 -3.52 -3.89
C PHE A 279 -17.21 -3.67 -4.88
N PHE A 280 -18.02 -4.72 -4.74
CA PHE A 280 -19.16 -4.98 -5.62
C PHE A 280 -20.20 -3.85 -5.54
N ASP A 281 -20.53 -3.39 -4.34
CA ASP A 281 -21.43 -2.26 -4.12
C ASP A 281 -20.91 -1.00 -4.83
N ARG A 282 -19.62 -0.67 -4.68
CA ARG A 282 -19.00 0.49 -5.35
C ARG A 282 -18.95 0.35 -6.87
N ALA A 283 -18.74 -0.87 -7.36
CA ALA A 283 -18.68 -1.17 -8.79
C ALA A 283 -20.07 -1.39 -9.43
N GLY A 284 -21.16 -1.32 -8.66
CA GLY A 284 -22.52 -1.57 -9.15
C GLY A 284 -22.76 -3.03 -9.56
N ILE A 285 -22.00 -3.98 -9.01
CA ILE A 285 -22.14 -5.41 -9.29
C ILE A 285 -23.26 -5.99 -8.41
N VAL A 286 -24.20 -6.70 -9.03
CA VAL A 286 -25.36 -7.26 -8.34
C VAL A 286 -24.96 -8.47 -7.49
N ILE A 287 -25.23 -8.38 -6.19
CA ILE A 287 -25.05 -9.46 -5.22
C ILE A 287 -26.43 -10.02 -4.86
N ARG A 288 -26.62 -11.33 -5.01
CA ARG A 288 -27.87 -12.04 -4.71
C ARG A 288 -27.91 -12.63 -3.31
N GLY A 289 -26.75 -12.96 -2.75
CA GLY A 289 -26.66 -13.58 -1.43
C GLY A 289 -25.22 -13.88 -1.01
N PHE A 290 -25.05 -14.08 0.28
CA PHE A 290 -23.86 -14.74 0.82
C PHE A 290 -24.14 -16.23 1.02
N ILE A 291 -23.11 -17.05 0.80
CA ILE A 291 -23.11 -18.47 1.12
C ILE A 291 -22.11 -18.68 2.26
N ASP A 292 -22.54 -19.30 3.35
CA ASP A 292 -21.64 -19.68 4.46
C ASP A 292 -22.08 -21.02 5.02
N SER A 293 -21.14 -21.85 5.47
CA SER A 293 -21.44 -23.16 6.06
C SER A 293 -21.74 -23.10 7.56
N SER A 294 -21.38 -22.00 8.23
CA SER A 294 -21.63 -21.78 9.65
C SER A 294 -23.12 -21.69 9.96
N PRO A 295 -23.72 -22.62 10.75
CA PRO A 295 -25.13 -22.57 11.13
C PRO A 295 -25.52 -21.30 11.86
N GLU A 296 -24.63 -20.76 12.69
CA GLU A 296 -24.81 -19.55 13.49
C GLU A 296 -24.84 -18.26 12.68
N LYS A 297 -24.47 -18.32 11.40
CA LYS A 297 -24.51 -17.18 10.48
C LYS A 297 -25.72 -17.18 9.55
N GLN A 298 -26.42 -18.31 9.44
CA GLN A 298 -27.57 -18.45 8.55
C GLN A 298 -28.70 -17.51 8.94
N GLY A 299 -29.36 -16.90 7.95
CA GLY A 299 -30.46 -15.97 8.16
C GLY A 299 -30.05 -14.59 8.69
N LYS A 300 -28.76 -14.36 8.97
CA LYS A 300 -28.21 -13.02 9.18
C LYS A 300 -27.99 -12.34 7.84
N ASP A 301 -27.82 -11.02 7.85
CA ASP A 301 -27.43 -10.25 6.68
C ASP A 301 -26.09 -9.53 6.88
N ILE A 302 -25.43 -9.24 5.77
CA ILE A 302 -24.26 -8.35 5.72
C ILE A 302 -24.62 -7.23 4.75
N GLY A 303 -24.82 -6.03 5.29
CA GLY A 303 -25.15 -4.84 4.51
C GLY A 303 -26.38 -5.05 3.62
N GLY A 304 -27.45 -5.64 4.19
CA GLY A 304 -28.71 -5.89 3.49
C GLY A 304 -28.73 -7.11 2.57
N VAL A 305 -27.66 -7.91 2.53
CA VAL A 305 -27.59 -9.14 1.72
C VAL A 305 -27.63 -10.36 2.66
N SER A 306 -28.61 -11.23 2.48
CA SER A 306 -28.83 -12.40 3.34
C SER A 306 -27.74 -13.47 3.18
N ILE A 307 -27.41 -14.14 4.29
CA ILE A 307 -26.56 -15.33 4.34
C ILE A 307 -27.45 -16.58 4.31
N CYS A 308 -27.15 -17.48 3.38
CA CYS A 308 -27.85 -18.75 3.20
C CYS A 308 -26.87 -19.92 3.04
N ARG A 309 -27.42 -21.14 3.01
CA ARG A 309 -26.63 -22.33 2.72
C ARG A 309 -26.51 -22.52 1.21
N TRP A 310 -25.55 -23.34 0.80
CA TRP A 310 -25.38 -23.65 -0.61
C TRP A 310 -26.63 -24.30 -1.21
N GLU A 311 -27.29 -25.18 -0.46
CA GLU A 311 -28.49 -25.89 -0.93
C GLU A 311 -29.64 -24.92 -1.28
N ASP A 312 -29.72 -23.80 -0.56
CA ASP A 312 -30.73 -22.75 -0.80
C ASP A 312 -30.37 -21.87 -2.01
N ALA A 313 -29.08 -21.78 -2.34
CA ALA A 313 -28.54 -20.95 -3.43
C ALA A 313 -28.35 -21.72 -4.74
N ALA A 314 -28.12 -23.03 -4.71
CA ALA A 314 -27.71 -23.85 -5.85
C ALA A 314 -28.64 -23.74 -7.06
N GLY A 315 -29.96 -23.60 -6.83
CA GLY A 315 -30.96 -23.45 -7.89
C GLY A 315 -31.16 -22.01 -8.41
N LYS A 316 -30.49 -21.03 -7.82
CA LYS A 316 -30.67 -19.58 -8.12
C LYS A 316 -29.37 -18.87 -8.48
N ALA A 317 -28.22 -19.45 -8.13
CA ALA A 317 -26.92 -18.86 -8.41
C ALA A 317 -26.60 -18.95 -9.90
N HIS A 318 -26.14 -17.86 -10.49
CA HIS A 318 -25.54 -17.85 -11.83
C HIS A 318 -24.02 -17.87 -11.76
N ALA A 319 -23.46 -17.13 -10.80
CA ALA A 319 -22.04 -17.12 -10.50
C ALA A 319 -21.79 -17.09 -8.99
N VAL A 320 -20.68 -17.71 -8.58
CA VAL A 320 -20.19 -17.73 -7.20
C VAL A 320 -18.75 -17.22 -7.19
N PHE A 321 -18.48 -16.25 -6.33
CA PHE A 321 -17.12 -15.83 -6.01
C PHE A 321 -16.74 -16.32 -4.61
N ILE A 322 -15.69 -17.13 -4.52
CA ILE A 322 -15.20 -17.71 -3.27
C ILE A 322 -14.26 -16.72 -2.60
N ALA A 323 -14.76 -16.06 -1.56
CA ALA A 323 -14.08 -15.04 -0.79
C ALA A 323 -13.53 -15.63 0.53
N ILE A 324 -12.64 -16.62 0.44
CA ILE A 324 -11.98 -17.23 1.60
C ILE A 324 -10.46 -17.32 1.40
N LYS A 325 -9.71 -17.42 2.50
CA LYS A 325 -8.23 -17.47 2.46
C LYS A 325 -7.67 -18.87 2.20
N ASN A 326 -8.37 -19.92 2.63
CA ASN A 326 -7.86 -21.29 2.58
C ASN A 326 -8.03 -21.89 1.17
N LYS A 327 -6.91 -22.24 0.53
CA LYS A 327 -6.87 -22.79 -0.84
C LYS A 327 -7.49 -24.18 -0.96
N ASP A 328 -7.30 -25.04 0.04
CA ASP A 328 -7.87 -26.39 0.04
C ASP A 328 -9.39 -26.31 0.17
N THR A 329 -9.88 -25.41 1.03
CA THR A 329 -11.31 -25.12 1.13
C THR A 329 -11.86 -24.51 -0.16
N GLU A 330 -11.12 -23.63 -0.84
CA GLU A 330 -11.53 -23.09 -2.14
C GLU A 330 -11.69 -24.22 -3.18
N ALA A 331 -10.74 -25.14 -3.24
CA ALA A 331 -10.79 -26.29 -4.14
C ALA A 331 -11.99 -27.21 -3.85
N GLN A 332 -12.25 -27.51 -2.58
CA GLN A 332 -13.41 -28.30 -2.15
C GLN A 332 -14.73 -27.64 -2.52
N ILE A 333 -14.84 -26.32 -2.37
CA ILE A 333 -16.05 -25.58 -2.76
C ILE A 333 -16.23 -25.61 -4.28
N LYS A 334 -15.15 -25.43 -5.06
CA LYS A 334 -15.20 -25.56 -6.53
C LYS A 334 -15.70 -26.93 -6.97
N GLU A 335 -15.24 -28.00 -6.33
CA GLU A 335 -15.69 -29.37 -6.59
C GLU A 335 -17.17 -29.59 -6.20
N LEU A 336 -17.57 -29.10 -5.02
CA LEU A 336 -18.95 -29.18 -4.55
C LEU A 336 -19.92 -28.48 -5.51
N VAL A 337 -19.63 -27.23 -5.89
CA VAL A 337 -20.48 -26.48 -6.81
C VAL A 337 -20.48 -27.12 -8.20
N GLY A 338 -19.31 -27.55 -8.70
CA GLY A 338 -19.21 -28.20 -10.01
C GLY A 338 -19.99 -29.52 -10.10
N SER A 339 -20.06 -30.29 -9.01
CA SER A 339 -20.80 -31.56 -8.97
C SER A 339 -22.31 -31.37 -8.74
N THR A 340 -22.73 -30.35 -8.00
CA THR A 340 -24.13 -30.14 -7.62
C THR A 340 -24.88 -29.15 -8.52
N ALA A 341 -24.18 -28.22 -9.17
CA ALA A 341 -24.75 -27.21 -10.06
C ALA A 341 -23.75 -26.86 -11.18
N PRO A 342 -23.52 -27.76 -12.16
CA PRO A 342 -22.47 -27.62 -13.18
C PRO A 342 -22.61 -26.40 -14.11
N MET A 343 -23.78 -25.77 -14.14
CA MET A 343 -24.05 -24.56 -14.93
C MET A 343 -23.65 -23.27 -14.19
N VAL A 344 -23.32 -23.34 -12.89
CA VAL A 344 -22.91 -22.19 -12.09
C VAL A 344 -21.44 -21.90 -12.33
N ALA A 345 -21.11 -20.67 -12.71
CA ALA A 345 -19.72 -20.25 -12.86
C ALA A 345 -19.09 -20.02 -11.48
N VAL A 346 -17.92 -20.60 -11.22
CA VAL A 346 -17.26 -20.51 -9.91
C VAL A 346 -15.85 -19.96 -10.06
N TYR A 347 -15.55 -18.93 -9.28
CA TYR A 347 -14.26 -18.27 -9.29
C TYR A 347 -13.80 -18.00 -7.85
N GLY A 348 -12.49 -17.95 -7.64
CA GLY A 348 -11.88 -17.50 -6.39
C GLY A 348 -10.81 -16.45 -6.66
N PHE A 349 -10.07 -16.11 -5.61
CA PHE A 349 -8.96 -15.15 -5.72
C PHE A 349 -7.86 -15.63 -6.67
N SER A 350 -7.65 -16.94 -6.79
CA SER A 350 -6.69 -17.52 -7.74
C SER A 350 -7.03 -17.16 -9.20
N ASP A 351 -8.30 -17.27 -9.58
CA ASP A 351 -8.78 -16.94 -10.93
C ASP A 351 -8.70 -15.44 -11.20
N LEU A 352 -9.04 -14.62 -10.19
CA LEU A 352 -8.90 -13.16 -10.27
C LEU A 352 -7.44 -12.74 -10.48
N VAL A 353 -6.52 -13.35 -9.74
CA VAL A 353 -5.08 -13.11 -9.86
C VAL A 353 -4.61 -13.43 -11.28
N SER A 354 -4.96 -14.61 -11.81
CA SER A 354 -4.61 -14.98 -13.19
C SER A 354 -5.22 -14.03 -14.23
N PHE A 355 -6.45 -13.56 -14.03
CA PHE A 355 -7.11 -12.63 -14.94
C PHE A 355 -6.40 -11.26 -14.99
N ILE A 356 -6.00 -10.74 -13.82
CA ILE A 356 -5.29 -9.47 -13.69
C ILE A 356 -3.88 -9.58 -14.24
N ASP A 357 -3.14 -10.64 -13.91
CA ASP A 357 -1.75 -10.82 -14.34
C ASP A 357 -1.63 -10.77 -15.88
N GLY A 358 -2.55 -11.44 -16.58
CA GLY A 358 -2.63 -11.41 -18.04
C GLY A 358 -3.00 -10.05 -18.65
N ARG A 359 -3.37 -9.06 -17.83
CA ARG A 359 -3.78 -7.71 -18.25
C ARG A 359 -2.93 -6.59 -17.64
N LEU A 360 -2.05 -6.87 -16.68
CA LEU A 360 -1.28 -5.86 -15.93
C LEU A 360 -0.58 -4.85 -16.82
N THR A 361 0.06 -5.33 -17.89
CA THR A 361 0.74 -4.44 -18.84
C THR A 361 -0.24 -3.51 -19.54
N ALA A 362 -1.41 -4.00 -19.97
CA ALA A 362 -2.42 -3.16 -20.62
C ALA A 362 -3.09 -2.17 -19.65
N ILE A 363 -3.24 -2.56 -18.37
CA ILE A 363 -3.78 -1.70 -17.31
C ILE A 363 -2.88 -0.48 -17.10
N LEU A 364 -1.58 -0.74 -16.93
CA LEU A 364 -0.63 0.29 -16.52
C LEU A 364 -0.01 1.01 -17.72
N PHE A 365 0.10 0.34 -18.87
CA PHE A 365 0.65 0.86 -20.11
C PHE A 365 -0.36 0.62 -21.23
N PRO A 366 -1.51 1.33 -21.21
CA PRO A 366 -2.46 1.22 -22.29
C PRO A 366 -1.75 1.59 -23.61
N PRO A 367 -1.96 0.82 -24.68
CA PRO A 367 -1.37 1.13 -25.98
C PRO A 367 -1.83 2.54 -26.35
N ASP A 368 -0.88 3.45 -26.37
CA ASP A 368 -1.12 4.79 -26.86
C ASP A 368 -1.61 4.68 -28.32
N LYS A 369 -2.60 5.48 -28.71
CA LYS A 369 -3.01 5.59 -30.12
C LYS A 369 -1.85 6.11 -31.01
N SER A 370 -0.76 6.58 -30.41
CA SER A 370 0.41 7.18 -31.08
C SER A 370 1.60 6.23 -31.36
N GLY A 371 1.55 4.94 -30.99
CA GLY A 371 2.61 4.00 -31.39
C GLY A 371 3.90 4.05 -30.57
N PHE A 372 3.79 4.22 -29.25
CA PHE A 372 4.94 4.21 -28.32
C PHE A 372 5.63 2.84 -28.24
N ARG A 373 6.97 2.82 -28.37
CA ARG A 373 7.85 1.71 -27.97
C ARG A 373 8.70 2.16 -26.79
N LEU A 374 8.78 1.32 -25.75
CA LEU A 374 9.64 1.54 -24.58
C LEU A 374 11.10 1.78 -24.99
N PRO A 375 11.79 2.82 -24.50
CA PRO A 375 13.20 3.03 -24.78
C PRO A 375 14.05 1.97 -24.08
N ALA A 376 14.85 1.22 -24.83
CA ALA A 376 15.80 0.27 -24.27
C ALA A 376 16.99 1.02 -23.63
N GLY A 377 17.23 0.85 -22.32
CA GLY A 377 18.52 1.16 -21.71
C GLY A 377 18.51 1.82 -20.33
N ILE A 378 17.55 2.70 -20.00
CA ILE A 378 17.50 3.38 -18.68
C ILE A 378 16.89 2.48 -17.59
N VAL A 379 16.10 1.52 -18.05
CA VAL A 379 15.31 0.58 -17.27
C VAL A 379 16.18 -0.45 -16.54
N SER A 380 17.38 -0.80 -17.02
CA SER A 380 18.10 -2.00 -16.57
C SER A 380 18.73 -1.90 -15.18
N GLU A 381 19.25 -0.74 -14.74
CA GLU A 381 19.83 -0.62 -13.38
C GLU A 381 18.75 -0.46 -12.30
N ARG A 382 17.68 0.29 -12.58
CA ARG A 382 16.56 0.50 -11.63
C ARG A 382 15.64 -0.72 -11.56
N GLN A 383 15.36 -1.40 -12.68
CA GLN A 383 14.73 -2.72 -12.62
C GLN A 383 15.62 -3.77 -11.95
N SER A 384 16.95 -3.68 -12.03
CA SER A 384 17.81 -4.59 -11.24
C SER A 384 17.70 -4.34 -9.73
N ALA A 385 17.44 -3.10 -9.32
CA ALA A 385 17.17 -2.77 -7.91
C ALA A 385 15.76 -3.23 -7.47
N LEU A 386 14.73 -2.98 -8.28
CA LEU A 386 13.35 -3.38 -8.00
C LEU A 386 13.12 -4.90 -8.13
N ALA A 387 13.73 -5.55 -9.12
CA ALA A 387 13.72 -7.01 -9.32
C ALA A 387 14.67 -7.72 -8.35
N GLY A 388 15.78 -7.07 -7.97
CA GLY A 388 16.64 -7.52 -6.88
C GLY A 388 15.92 -7.49 -5.54
N ASP A 389 15.07 -6.48 -5.28
CA ASP A 389 14.15 -6.47 -4.15
C ASP A 389 13.04 -7.53 -4.31
N PHE A 390 12.46 -7.70 -5.51
CA PHE A 390 11.45 -8.73 -5.79
C PHE A 390 11.94 -10.17 -5.52
N LEU A 391 13.19 -10.48 -5.89
CA LEU A 391 13.77 -11.82 -5.72
C LEU A 391 14.43 -12.04 -4.34
N ARG A 392 14.96 -11.00 -3.68
CA ARG A 392 15.68 -11.14 -2.40
C ARG A 392 14.87 -10.81 -1.17
N GLU A 393 13.78 -10.04 -1.28
CA GLU A 393 12.86 -9.82 -0.16
C GLU A 393 11.99 -11.08 0.10
N TYR A 394 12.03 -12.09 -0.79
CA TYR A 394 11.07 -13.21 -0.80
C TYR A 394 11.61 -14.61 -1.13
N ASN A 395 12.93 -14.84 -1.04
CA ASN A 395 13.41 -16.20 -0.74
C ASN A 395 13.17 -16.44 0.76
N VAL A 396 11.94 -16.86 1.08
CA VAL A 396 11.58 -17.57 2.31
C VAL A 396 11.67 -19.07 2.03
#